data_AF-A0A655EJB1-F1
#
_entry.id   AF-A0A655EJB1-F1
#
_cell.length_a   1.000
_cell.length_b   1.000
_cell.length_c   1.000
_cell.angle_alpha   90.00
_cell.angle_beta   90.00
_cell.angle_gamma   90.00
#
_symmetry.space_group_name_H-M   'P 1'
#
loop_
_entity.id
_entity.type
_entity.pdbx_description
1 polymer ?
#
loop_
_entity_poly.entity_id
_entity_poly.type
_entity_poly.pdbx_seq_one_letter_code
_entity_poly.pdbx_strand_id
1 'polypeptide(L)'
;MARTRSWTTDVRSGLLFVWHDHEGNPPDPAVRIPEIPEAASDEWTDWRWNRILIEGSNCRDIIDNVTDMAHFFYIHFGLPTYFKNVFEGHIASQYLHNVGRPDVDDLGTSYGEAHLDSEASYFGPSFMINWLHNRYGNYKSESILINCHYPVTQNSFVLQWGVIVEKPKGMSEEMTDKLSRVFTEGVSKGFLQDVEIWKHKTRIDNPLLVEEDGAVYQLRRWYEQFYVDVADIKPEMVERFEIEVDTKRANEFWNAEVEKNLKSREVSDDVPAEQH
;
A
#
# COMPACT_ATOMS: atom_id res chain seq x y z
N MET A 1 37.46 -6.11 -27.40
CA MET A 1 36.37 -6.99 -26.95
C MET A 1 35.07 -6.21 -27.03
N ALA A 2 34.02 -6.76 -27.66
CA ALA A 2 32.70 -6.14 -27.67
C ALA A 2 31.93 -6.61 -26.42
N ARG A 3 31.71 -5.72 -25.45
CA ARG A 3 30.94 -5.99 -24.23
C ARG A 3 30.02 -4.81 -23.96
N THR A 4 28.79 -5.10 -23.55
CA THR A 4 27.80 -4.12 -23.09
C THR A 4 27.50 -4.33 -21.60
N ARG A 5 26.75 -3.42 -20.98
CA ARG A 5 26.27 -3.57 -19.60
C ARG A 5 25.32 -4.76 -19.51
N SER A 6 25.53 -5.61 -18.52
CA SER A 6 24.61 -6.69 -18.12
C SER A 6 24.08 -6.37 -16.73
N TRP A 7 22.88 -6.88 -16.43
CA TRP A 7 22.23 -6.66 -15.14
C TRP A 7 22.05 -7.99 -14.42
N THR A 8 22.27 -7.98 -13.11
CA THR A 8 21.97 -9.15 -12.26
C THR A 8 20.46 -9.24 -12.09
N THR A 9 19.92 -10.44 -12.28
CA THR A 9 18.48 -10.73 -12.21
C THR A 9 18.18 -11.75 -11.13
N ASP A 10 17.00 -11.68 -10.53
CA ASP A 10 16.44 -12.72 -9.67
C ASP A 10 15.00 -13.00 -10.12
N VAL A 11 14.57 -14.26 -10.07
CA VAL A 11 13.19 -14.66 -10.42
C VAL A 11 12.62 -15.40 -9.23
N ARG A 12 11.61 -14.81 -8.59
CA ARG A 12 11.00 -15.34 -7.37
C ARG A 12 9.50 -15.07 -7.38
N SER A 13 8.72 -16.00 -6.84
CA SER A 13 7.26 -15.84 -6.70
C SER A 13 6.54 -15.43 -7.99
N GLY A 14 7.04 -15.89 -9.15
CA GLY A 14 6.50 -15.55 -10.48
C GLY A 14 6.87 -14.16 -11.02
N LEU A 15 7.78 -13.43 -10.36
CA LEU A 15 8.18 -12.07 -10.70
C LEU A 15 9.66 -11.99 -11.08
N LEU A 16 10.01 -11.08 -11.99
CA LEU A 16 11.38 -10.77 -12.41
C LEU A 16 11.88 -9.50 -11.72
N PHE A 17 13.04 -9.60 -11.08
CA PHE A 17 13.74 -8.50 -10.42
C PHE A 17 15.06 -8.21 -11.11
N VAL A 18 15.48 -6.94 -11.07
CA VAL A 18 16.75 -6.47 -11.61
C VAL A 18 17.47 -5.66 -10.54
N TRP A 19 18.75 -5.96 -10.29
CA TRP A 19 19.57 -5.21 -9.34
C TRP A 19 20.12 -3.94 -9.99
N HIS A 20 19.78 -2.78 -9.43
CA HIS A 20 20.39 -1.51 -9.79
C HIS A 20 21.28 -1.02 -8.66
N ASP A 21 22.56 -0.83 -8.97
CA ASP A 21 23.52 -0.13 -8.13
C ASP A 21 24.36 0.80 -9.02
N HIS A 22 24.50 2.06 -8.60
CA HIS A 22 25.29 3.06 -9.32
C HIS A 22 26.80 2.85 -9.11
N GLU A 23 27.21 2.23 -8.00
CA GLU A 23 28.59 1.85 -7.72
C GLU A 23 29.02 0.63 -8.55
N GLY A 24 28.06 -0.14 -9.04
CA GLY A 24 28.26 -1.31 -9.89
C GLY A 24 28.63 -2.59 -9.12
N ASN A 25 28.36 -2.64 -7.81
CA ASN A 25 28.55 -3.82 -6.99
C ASN A 25 27.46 -4.88 -7.27
N PRO A 26 27.76 -6.17 -7.03
CA PRO A 26 26.73 -7.21 -7.06
C PRO A 26 25.72 -7.02 -5.90
N PRO A 27 24.50 -7.60 -6.01
CA PRO A 27 23.52 -7.55 -4.92
C PRO A 27 24.06 -8.21 -3.65
N ASP A 28 23.81 -7.58 -2.50
CA ASP A 28 24.02 -8.18 -1.20
C ASP A 28 22.95 -9.27 -0.97
N PRO A 29 23.32 -10.52 -0.68
CA PRO A 29 22.37 -11.59 -0.37
C PRO A 29 21.42 -11.27 0.79
N ALA A 30 21.81 -10.38 1.72
CA ALA A 30 20.97 -9.94 2.83
C ALA A 30 19.84 -9.00 2.39
N VAL A 31 19.95 -8.33 1.23
CA VAL A 31 18.97 -7.36 0.68
C VAL A 31 18.06 -8.02 -0.36
N ARG A 32 17.79 -9.31 -0.18
CA ARG A 32 17.03 -10.11 -1.15
C ARG A 32 15.53 -10.03 -0.89
N ILE A 33 14.74 -9.93 -1.96
CA ILE A 33 13.28 -10.03 -1.89
C ILE A 33 12.87 -11.39 -1.30
N PRO A 34 11.99 -11.43 -0.27
CA PRO A 34 11.53 -12.69 0.31
C PRO A 34 10.73 -13.52 -0.71
N GLU A 35 10.68 -14.83 -0.47
CA GLU A 35 9.72 -15.67 -1.22
C GLU A 35 8.30 -15.40 -0.71
N ILE A 36 7.33 -15.55 -1.61
CA ILE A 36 5.89 -15.55 -1.34
C ILE A 36 5.39 -16.95 -1.71
N PRO A 37 5.46 -17.94 -0.80
CA PRO A 37 5.06 -19.31 -1.08
C PRO A 37 3.62 -19.44 -1.60
N GLU A 38 2.74 -18.53 -1.19
CA GLU A 38 1.35 -18.43 -1.63
C GLU A 38 1.24 -18.29 -3.15
N ALA A 39 2.14 -17.54 -3.78
CA ALA A 39 2.14 -17.34 -5.23
C ALA A 39 2.47 -18.62 -6.02
N ALA A 40 3.01 -19.65 -5.38
CA ALA A 40 3.29 -20.96 -5.97
C ALA A 40 2.28 -22.03 -5.53
N SER A 41 1.26 -21.67 -4.75
CA SER A 41 0.27 -22.60 -4.20
C SER A 41 -1.00 -22.65 -5.03
N ASP A 42 -1.52 -23.86 -5.26
CA ASP A 42 -2.81 -24.06 -5.92
C ASP A 42 -4.00 -23.55 -5.06
N GLU A 43 -3.78 -23.30 -3.78
CA GLU A 43 -4.77 -22.70 -2.88
C GLU A 43 -4.99 -21.19 -3.13
N TRP A 44 -4.13 -20.56 -3.93
CA TRP A 44 -4.19 -19.14 -4.26
C TRP A 44 -4.43 -18.94 -5.75
N THR A 45 -4.92 -17.76 -6.12
CA THR A 45 -5.02 -17.36 -7.53
C THR A 45 -3.66 -17.02 -8.11
N ASP A 46 -3.56 -17.05 -9.44
CA ASP A 46 -2.44 -16.41 -10.14
C ASP A 46 -2.44 -14.89 -9.90
N TRP A 47 -1.28 -14.27 -10.11
CA TRP A 47 -1.14 -12.81 -10.08
C TRP A 47 -2.08 -12.13 -11.07
N ARG A 48 -2.93 -11.25 -10.54
CA ARG A 48 -3.64 -10.26 -11.35
C ARG A 48 -2.85 -8.96 -11.31
N TRP A 49 -2.13 -8.69 -12.39
CA TRP A 49 -1.10 -7.65 -12.44
C TRP A 49 -1.52 -6.46 -13.28
N ASN A 50 -1.23 -5.27 -12.78
CA ASN A 50 -1.51 -3.99 -13.43
C ASN A 50 -0.27 -3.11 -13.42
N ARG A 51 -0.24 -2.14 -14.35
CA ARG A 51 0.80 -1.12 -14.39
C ARG A 51 0.30 0.19 -14.97
N ILE A 52 0.93 1.29 -14.57
CA ILE A 52 0.70 2.62 -15.11
C ILE A 52 2.00 3.44 -15.09
N LEU A 53 2.21 4.28 -16.10
CA LEU A 53 3.27 5.29 -16.06
C LEU A 53 2.74 6.52 -15.31
N ILE A 54 3.45 6.94 -14.27
CA ILE A 54 3.21 8.21 -13.58
C ILE A 54 4.24 9.22 -14.08
N GLU A 55 3.75 10.38 -14.52
CA GLU A 55 4.55 11.50 -15.00
C GLU A 55 4.35 12.71 -14.08
N GLY A 56 5.36 13.57 -13.97
CA GLY A 56 5.24 14.78 -13.15
C GLY A 56 5.60 14.59 -11.66
N SER A 57 6.00 13.38 -11.27
CA SER A 57 6.30 13.02 -9.88
C SER A 57 7.53 12.10 -9.77
N ASN A 58 8.19 12.13 -8.62
CA ASN A 58 9.29 11.24 -8.27
C ASN A 58 8.77 10.05 -7.46
N CYS A 59 9.40 8.88 -7.59
CA CYS A 59 8.94 7.66 -6.90
C CYS A 59 8.93 7.76 -5.36
N ARG A 60 9.71 8.69 -4.76
CA ARG A 60 9.63 9.00 -3.33
C ARG A 60 8.21 9.36 -2.88
N ASP A 61 7.40 9.97 -3.73
CA ASP A 61 6.04 10.39 -3.37
C ASP A 61 5.13 9.20 -3.03
N ILE A 62 5.43 7.98 -3.52
CA ILE A 62 4.75 6.73 -3.14
C ILE A 62 5.22 6.25 -1.77
N ILE A 63 6.51 6.41 -1.49
CA ILE A 63 7.12 5.95 -0.24
C ILE A 63 6.50 6.68 0.95
N ASP A 64 6.26 7.98 0.83
CA ASP A 64 5.66 8.81 1.89
C ASP A 64 4.32 8.22 2.43
N ASN A 65 3.55 7.49 1.61
CA ASN A 65 2.29 6.85 2.03
C ASN A 65 2.47 5.82 3.15
N VAL A 66 3.68 5.24 3.32
CA VAL A 66 3.98 4.29 4.41
C VAL A 66 3.70 4.90 5.79
N THR A 67 3.87 6.21 5.93
CA THR A 67 3.65 6.94 7.20
C THR A 67 2.35 7.72 7.24
N ASP A 68 1.56 7.71 6.17
CA ASP A 68 0.34 8.52 6.10
C ASP A 68 -0.84 7.73 6.69
N MET A 69 -1.18 8.00 7.94
CA MET A 69 -2.34 7.36 8.59
C MET A 69 -3.66 7.99 8.12
N ALA A 70 -3.68 9.30 7.92
CA ALA A 70 -4.90 10.05 7.65
C ALA A 70 -5.50 9.76 6.26
N HIS A 71 -4.67 9.48 5.25
CA HIS A 71 -5.19 9.20 3.91
C HIS A 71 -6.06 7.95 3.85
N PHE A 72 -5.93 7.01 4.79
CA PHE A 72 -6.85 5.86 4.88
C PHE A 72 -8.30 6.29 5.06
N PHE A 73 -8.56 7.38 5.80
CA PHE A 73 -9.92 7.92 5.95
C PHE A 73 -10.41 8.69 4.72
N TYR A 74 -9.57 9.56 4.17
CA TYR A 74 -9.98 10.49 3.10
C TYR A 74 -9.91 9.88 1.70
N ILE A 75 -8.93 9.02 1.43
CA ILE A 75 -8.68 8.39 0.13
C ILE A 75 -9.33 7.01 0.10
N HIS A 76 -8.99 6.14 1.05
CA HIS A 76 -9.43 4.74 1.05
C HIS A 76 -10.77 4.50 1.74
N PHE A 77 -11.39 5.55 2.28
CA PHE A 77 -12.68 5.50 2.96
C PHE A 77 -12.76 4.45 4.09
N GLY A 78 -11.67 4.31 4.84
CA GLY A 78 -11.57 3.47 6.04
C GLY A 78 -11.52 4.30 7.32
N LEU A 79 -11.59 3.62 8.47
CA LEU A 79 -11.33 4.16 9.80
C LEU A 79 -10.11 3.43 10.38
N PRO A 80 -8.91 4.03 10.31
CA PRO A 80 -7.71 3.41 10.86
C PRO A 80 -7.78 3.44 12.39
N THR A 81 -7.96 2.28 13.00
CA THR A 81 -8.07 2.11 14.47
C THR A 81 -6.74 1.80 15.13
N TYR A 82 -5.75 1.35 14.36
CA TYR A 82 -4.37 1.13 14.79
C TYR A 82 -3.43 1.46 13.64
N PHE A 83 -2.33 2.14 13.92
CA PHE A 83 -1.34 2.50 12.91
C PHE A 83 0.06 2.57 13.51
N LYS A 84 0.99 1.82 12.93
CA LYS A 84 2.36 1.73 13.43
C LYS A 84 3.35 1.59 12.29
N ASN A 85 4.50 2.22 12.45
CA ASN A 85 5.63 2.07 11.55
C ASN A 85 6.84 1.47 12.25
N VAL A 86 7.59 0.65 11.52
CA VAL A 86 8.90 0.13 11.91
C VAL A 86 9.86 0.26 10.74
N PHE A 87 10.99 0.92 10.92
CA PHE A 87 12.06 1.04 9.92
C PHE A 87 13.32 0.40 10.48
N GLU A 88 13.89 -0.58 9.78
CA GLU A 88 15.08 -1.29 10.24
C GLU A 88 15.85 -1.87 9.05
N GLY A 89 17.16 -1.62 9.00
CA GLY A 89 17.98 -1.98 7.86
C GLY A 89 17.43 -1.40 6.57
N HIS A 90 17.24 -2.26 5.58
CA HIS A 90 16.68 -1.93 4.27
C HIS A 90 15.15 -2.18 4.19
N ILE A 91 14.46 -2.30 5.32
CA ILE A 91 13.02 -2.61 5.39
C ILE A 91 12.26 -1.47 6.08
N ALA A 92 11.13 -1.06 5.47
CA ALA A 92 10.18 -0.13 6.08
C ALA A 92 8.78 -0.75 6.11
N SER A 93 8.21 -0.87 7.30
CA SER A 93 6.94 -1.54 7.55
C SER A 93 5.87 -0.59 8.08
N GLN A 94 4.64 -0.85 7.68
CA GLN A 94 3.40 -0.26 8.18
C GLN A 94 2.50 -1.41 8.68
N TYR A 95 1.97 -1.26 9.88
CA TYR A 95 0.95 -2.13 10.45
C TYR A 95 -0.31 -1.30 10.68
N LEU A 96 -1.44 -1.79 10.19
CA LEU A 96 -2.71 -1.06 10.18
C LEU A 96 -3.85 -2.00 10.57
N HIS A 97 -4.72 -1.54 11.47
CA HIS A 97 -6.07 -2.08 11.57
C HIS A 97 -7.05 -1.04 11.06
N ASN A 98 -7.87 -1.42 10.09
CA ASN A 98 -8.82 -0.52 9.44
C ASN A 98 -10.23 -1.11 9.49
N VAL A 99 -11.23 -0.25 9.70
CA VAL A 99 -12.65 -0.62 9.64
C VAL A 99 -13.30 0.14 8.50
N GLY A 100 -14.23 -0.48 7.77
CA GLY A 100 -14.97 0.21 6.72
C GLY A 100 -15.87 1.33 7.27
N ARG A 101 -16.23 2.26 6.40
CA ARG A 101 -17.07 3.40 6.74
C ARG A 101 -18.53 3.13 6.40
N PRO A 102 -19.48 3.23 7.36
CA PRO A 102 -20.90 2.98 7.09
C PRO A 102 -21.55 4.05 6.20
N ASP A 103 -20.94 5.22 6.04
CA ASP A 103 -21.42 6.30 5.18
C ASP A 103 -20.88 6.23 3.74
N VAL A 104 -20.21 5.14 3.35
CA VAL A 104 -19.69 4.94 2.00
C VAL A 104 -20.24 3.63 1.42
N ASP A 105 -21.12 3.75 0.42
CA ASP A 105 -21.74 2.62 -0.26
C ASP A 105 -20.79 2.09 -1.35
N ASP A 106 -19.76 1.35 -0.93
CA ASP A 106 -18.81 0.72 -1.83
C ASP A 106 -18.52 -0.74 -1.45
N LEU A 107 -18.23 -1.55 -2.47
CA LEU A 107 -17.79 -2.93 -2.30
C LEU A 107 -16.26 -2.94 -2.21
N GLY A 108 -15.68 -3.57 -1.19
CA GLY A 108 -14.22 -3.68 -1.05
C GLY A 108 -13.74 -3.45 0.39
N THR A 109 -12.58 -2.81 0.54
CA THR A 109 -11.97 -2.46 1.84
C THR A 109 -12.75 -1.38 2.60
N SER A 110 -13.58 -0.60 1.89
CA SER A 110 -14.39 0.48 2.46
C SER A 110 -15.77 0.02 2.96
N TYR A 111 -16.14 -1.25 2.73
CA TYR A 111 -17.44 -1.79 3.11
C TYR A 111 -17.66 -1.74 4.63
N GLY A 112 -18.76 -1.17 5.12
CA GLY A 112 -18.96 -0.81 6.54
C GLY A 112 -18.82 -1.94 7.58
N GLU A 113 -18.94 -3.22 7.21
CA GLU A 113 -18.67 -4.36 8.12
C GLU A 113 -17.30 -5.03 7.89
N ALA A 114 -16.46 -4.44 7.03
CA ALA A 114 -15.13 -4.94 6.76
C ALA A 114 -14.18 -4.55 7.89
N HIS A 115 -13.46 -5.54 8.40
CA HIS A 115 -12.27 -5.34 9.22
C HIS A 115 -11.06 -5.80 8.42
N LEU A 116 -10.02 -4.97 8.38
CA LEU A 116 -8.77 -5.26 7.70
C LEU A 116 -7.62 -5.14 8.70
N ASP A 117 -6.87 -6.23 8.88
CA ASP A 117 -5.54 -6.20 9.47
C ASP A 117 -4.52 -6.24 8.31
N SER A 118 -3.67 -5.22 8.19
CA SER A 118 -2.72 -5.05 7.09
C SER A 118 -1.28 -4.97 7.62
N GLU A 119 -0.40 -5.75 6.99
CA GLU A 119 1.04 -5.74 7.24
C GLU A 119 1.75 -5.43 5.92
N ALA A 120 2.17 -4.19 5.72
CA ALA A 120 2.83 -3.73 4.49
C ALA A 120 4.30 -3.46 4.74
N SER A 121 5.20 -4.09 3.99
CA SER A 121 6.65 -3.89 4.12
C SER A 121 7.32 -3.65 2.77
N TYR A 122 8.03 -2.53 2.65
CA TYR A 122 9.01 -2.31 1.59
C TYR A 122 10.27 -3.13 1.88
N PHE A 123 10.67 -3.98 0.94
CA PHE A 123 11.94 -4.69 0.92
C PHE A 123 12.88 -3.96 -0.04
N GLY A 124 13.69 -3.06 0.50
CA GLY A 124 14.46 -2.09 -0.28
C GLY A 124 13.62 -0.93 -0.81
N PRO A 125 14.11 -0.18 -1.80
CA PRO A 125 13.54 1.12 -2.15
C PRO A 125 12.27 1.08 -3.00
N SER A 126 11.84 -0.08 -3.51
CA SER A 126 10.89 -0.09 -4.62
C SER A 126 9.92 -1.26 -4.69
N PHE A 127 9.97 -2.20 -3.74
CA PHE A 127 9.11 -3.38 -3.75
C PHE A 127 8.46 -3.60 -2.38
N MET A 128 7.16 -3.34 -2.29
CA MET A 128 6.36 -3.59 -1.11
C MET A 128 5.52 -4.85 -1.28
N ILE A 129 5.51 -5.68 -0.24
CA ILE A 129 4.54 -6.76 -0.05
C ILE A 129 3.59 -6.32 1.05
N ASN A 130 2.30 -6.44 0.80
CA ASN A 130 1.25 -6.14 1.76
C ASN A 130 0.37 -7.37 1.96
N TRP A 131 0.45 -7.96 3.16
CA TRP A 131 -0.43 -9.03 3.60
C TRP A 131 -1.70 -8.42 4.19
N LEU A 132 -2.84 -8.83 3.64
CA LEU A 132 -4.16 -8.25 3.92
C LEU A 132 -5.09 -9.33 4.46
N HIS A 133 -5.37 -9.26 5.75
CA HIS A 133 -6.26 -10.16 6.47
C HIS A 133 -7.65 -9.52 6.61
N ASN A 134 -8.55 -9.81 5.67
CA ASN A 134 -9.89 -9.22 5.66
C ASN A 134 -10.90 -10.10 6.38
N ARG A 135 -11.85 -9.47 7.08
CA ARG A 135 -13.02 -10.13 7.67
C ARG A 135 -14.29 -9.38 7.32
N TYR A 136 -15.27 -10.13 6.83
CA TYR A 136 -16.62 -9.66 6.51
C TYR A 136 -17.60 -10.48 7.35
N GLY A 137 -18.01 -9.93 8.50
CA GLY A 137 -18.71 -10.71 9.53
C GLY A 137 -17.92 -11.96 9.94
N ASN A 138 -18.45 -13.14 9.66
CA ASN A 138 -17.80 -14.43 9.98
C ASN A 138 -16.90 -14.97 8.87
N TYR A 139 -16.88 -14.34 7.70
CA TYR A 139 -16.07 -14.79 6.56
C TYR A 139 -14.69 -14.14 6.60
N LYS A 140 -13.64 -14.94 6.48
CA LYS A 140 -12.26 -14.47 6.36
C LYS A 140 -11.80 -14.55 4.91
N SER A 141 -11.06 -13.55 4.46
CA SER A 141 -10.44 -13.51 3.14
C SER A 141 -9.01 -13.02 3.26
N GLU A 142 -8.09 -13.86 2.80
CA GLU A 142 -6.66 -13.59 2.78
C GLU A 142 -6.24 -13.12 1.39
N SER A 143 -5.46 -12.05 1.33
CA SER A 143 -4.90 -11.55 0.06
C SER A 143 -3.50 -11.00 0.26
N ILE A 144 -2.69 -11.07 -0.79
CA ILE A 144 -1.36 -10.45 -0.83
C ILE A 144 -1.35 -9.47 -2.00
N LEU A 145 -1.09 -8.21 -1.66
CA LEU A 145 -0.92 -7.12 -2.60
C LEU A 145 0.57 -6.81 -2.75
N ILE A 146 1.03 -6.73 -3.99
CA ILE A 146 2.30 -6.13 -4.34
C ILE A 146 2.06 -4.69 -4.75
N ASN A 147 2.83 -3.77 -4.18
CA ASN A 147 2.98 -2.40 -4.64
C ASN A 147 4.46 -2.20 -4.98
N CYS A 148 4.78 -2.03 -6.25
CA CYS A 148 6.16 -1.80 -6.66
C CYS A 148 6.30 -0.80 -7.78
N HIS A 149 7.50 -0.27 -7.93
CA HIS A 149 7.78 0.74 -8.94
C HIS A 149 9.22 0.66 -9.44
N TYR A 150 9.48 1.29 -10.58
CA TYR A 150 10.82 1.59 -11.02
C TYR A 150 10.87 2.97 -11.70
N PRO A 151 11.90 3.78 -11.45
CA PRO A 151 12.03 5.08 -12.08
C PRO A 151 12.30 4.93 -13.57
N VAL A 152 11.65 5.77 -14.38
CA VAL A 152 11.92 5.93 -15.82
C VAL A 152 12.77 7.17 -16.03
N THR A 153 12.46 8.25 -15.33
CA THR A 153 13.26 9.47 -15.26
C THR A 153 13.29 9.98 -13.80
N GLN A 154 13.95 11.12 -13.55
CA GLN A 154 13.88 11.79 -12.25
C GLN A 154 12.46 12.23 -11.87
N ASN A 155 11.55 12.39 -12.85
CA ASN A 155 10.20 12.90 -12.67
C ASN A 155 9.12 12.01 -13.31
N SER A 156 9.43 10.72 -13.47
CA SER A 156 8.47 9.70 -13.88
C SER A 156 8.90 8.31 -13.45
N PHE A 157 7.94 7.45 -13.15
CA PHE A 157 8.17 6.07 -12.75
C PHE A 157 7.02 5.19 -13.23
N VAL A 158 7.28 3.89 -13.42
CA VAL A 158 6.21 2.93 -13.67
C VAL A 158 5.71 2.40 -12.33
N LEU A 159 4.45 2.74 -12.05
CA LEU A 159 3.49 2.09 -11.18
C LEU A 159 3.25 0.61 -11.50
N GLN A 160 3.44 -0.33 -10.58
CA GLN A 160 2.92 -1.69 -10.73
C GLN A 160 2.25 -2.18 -9.44
N TRP A 161 1.16 -2.92 -9.60
CA TRP A 161 0.55 -3.63 -8.49
C TRP A 161 -0.03 -4.96 -8.94
N GLY A 162 0.03 -5.93 -8.04
CA GLY A 162 -0.43 -7.29 -8.29
C GLY A 162 -1.17 -7.83 -7.09
N VAL A 163 -2.23 -8.60 -7.29
CA VAL A 163 -2.98 -9.22 -6.20
C VAL A 163 -3.08 -10.73 -6.43
N ILE A 164 -2.87 -11.49 -5.36
CA ILE A 164 -3.33 -12.88 -5.22
C ILE A 164 -4.27 -12.98 -4.02
N VAL A 165 -5.24 -13.88 -4.12
CA VAL A 165 -6.27 -14.10 -3.09
C VAL A 165 -6.35 -15.59 -2.77
N GLU A 166 -6.52 -15.96 -1.50
CA GLU A 166 -6.79 -17.34 -1.11
C GLU A 166 -8.14 -17.77 -1.68
N LYS A 167 -8.17 -18.91 -2.38
CA LYS A 167 -9.39 -19.45 -2.98
C LYS A 167 -10.36 -19.86 -1.87
N PRO A 168 -11.64 -19.43 -1.91
CA PRO A 168 -12.63 -19.83 -0.92
C PRO A 168 -12.79 -21.36 -0.87
N LYS A 169 -12.70 -21.92 0.33
CA LYS A 169 -12.86 -23.37 0.54
C LYS A 169 -14.34 -23.74 0.46
N GLY A 170 -14.65 -24.82 -0.25
CA GLY A 170 -16.02 -25.35 -0.37
C GLY A 170 -16.94 -24.63 -1.35
N MET A 171 -16.40 -23.74 -2.21
CA MET A 171 -17.15 -23.12 -3.32
C MET A 171 -16.85 -23.81 -4.65
N SER A 172 -17.74 -23.64 -5.64
CA SER A 172 -17.46 -24.07 -7.01
C SER A 172 -16.35 -23.24 -7.63
N GLU A 173 -15.62 -23.79 -8.60
CA GLU A 173 -14.54 -23.10 -9.30
C GLU A 173 -15.01 -21.79 -9.96
N GLU A 174 -16.21 -21.77 -10.55
CA GLU A 174 -16.81 -20.57 -11.13
C GLU A 174 -17.07 -19.47 -10.08
N MET A 175 -17.56 -19.84 -8.89
CA MET A 175 -17.81 -18.88 -7.82
C MET A 175 -16.51 -18.37 -7.21
N THR A 176 -15.51 -19.26 -7.05
CA THR A 176 -14.16 -18.92 -6.62
C THR A 176 -13.50 -17.90 -7.56
N ASP A 177 -13.55 -18.14 -8.87
CA ASP A 177 -13.01 -17.17 -9.84
C ASP A 177 -13.75 -15.84 -9.73
N LYS A 178 -15.09 -15.85 -9.76
CA LYS A 178 -15.90 -14.63 -9.67
C LYS A 178 -15.58 -13.82 -8.41
N LEU A 179 -15.48 -14.47 -7.25
CA LEU A 179 -15.18 -13.79 -6.00
C LEU A 179 -13.75 -13.24 -5.98
N SER A 180 -12.78 -13.98 -6.50
CA SER A 180 -11.40 -13.51 -6.63
C SER A 180 -11.28 -12.28 -7.54
N ARG A 181 -12.10 -12.20 -8.60
CA ARG A 181 -12.19 -11.01 -9.47
C ARG A 181 -12.65 -9.80 -8.68
N VAL A 182 -13.75 -9.93 -7.95
CA VAL A 182 -14.34 -8.83 -7.17
C VAL A 182 -13.35 -8.33 -6.12
N PHE A 183 -12.68 -9.21 -5.38
CA PHE A 183 -11.67 -8.79 -4.40
C PHE A 183 -10.49 -8.07 -5.06
N THR A 184 -9.99 -8.58 -6.18
CA THR A 184 -8.89 -7.93 -6.91
C THR A 184 -9.29 -6.54 -7.42
N GLU A 185 -10.50 -6.42 -7.98
CA GLU A 185 -11.03 -5.15 -8.47
C GLU A 185 -11.20 -4.15 -7.32
N GLY A 186 -11.69 -4.58 -6.15
CA GLY A 186 -11.79 -3.75 -4.95
C GLY A 186 -10.44 -3.24 -4.45
N VAL A 187 -9.43 -4.12 -4.33
CA VAL A 187 -8.07 -3.73 -3.92
C VAL A 187 -7.43 -2.80 -4.96
N SER A 188 -7.61 -3.08 -6.25
CA SER A 188 -7.08 -2.23 -7.33
C SER A 188 -7.75 -0.86 -7.36
N LYS A 189 -9.04 -0.76 -7.02
CA LYS A 189 -9.76 0.51 -6.95
C LYS A 189 -9.15 1.42 -5.89
N GLY A 190 -8.84 0.89 -4.70
CA GLY A 190 -8.14 1.63 -3.64
C GLY A 190 -6.86 2.29 -4.15
N PHE A 191 -6.08 1.51 -4.91
CA PHE A 191 -4.81 1.96 -5.48
C PHE A 191 -4.95 3.06 -6.55
N LEU A 192 -6.03 3.02 -7.34
CA LEU A 192 -6.30 4.07 -8.32
C LEU A 192 -6.67 5.42 -7.66
N GLN A 193 -7.14 5.41 -6.41
CA GLN A 193 -7.38 6.65 -5.67
C GLN A 193 -6.06 7.34 -5.30
N ASP A 194 -5.03 6.57 -4.91
CA ASP A 194 -3.68 7.12 -4.68
C ASP A 194 -3.07 7.68 -5.96
N VAL A 195 -3.24 6.96 -7.08
CA VAL A 195 -2.76 7.40 -8.39
C VAL A 195 -3.34 8.77 -8.76
N GLU A 196 -4.60 9.04 -8.43
CA GLU A 196 -5.22 10.33 -8.71
C GLU A 196 -4.59 11.46 -7.90
N ILE A 197 -4.22 11.21 -6.64
CA ILE A 197 -3.47 12.15 -5.80
C ILE A 197 -2.05 12.36 -6.33
N TRP A 198 -1.33 11.30 -6.69
CA TRP A 198 0.04 11.41 -7.20
C TRP A 198 0.14 12.19 -8.52
N LYS A 199 -0.88 12.12 -9.38
CA LYS A 199 -0.96 12.91 -10.61
C LYS A 199 -1.19 14.41 -10.38
N HIS A 200 -1.71 14.78 -9.21
CA HIS A 200 -2.14 16.15 -8.90
C HIS A 200 -1.47 16.75 -7.65
N LYS A 201 -0.42 16.10 -7.12
CA LYS A 201 0.40 16.63 -6.02
C LYS A 201 1.73 17.18 -6.54
N THR A 202 2.42 17.91 -5.67
CA THR A 202 3.80 18.35 -5.90
C THR A 202 4.71 17.81 -4.80
N ARG A 203 5.99 17.71 -5.11
CA ARG A 203 7.01 17.31 -4.14
C ARG A 203 7.16 18.40 -3.07
N ILE A 204 7.04 18.02 -1.80
CA ILE A 204 7.29 18.90 -0.65
C ILE A 204 8.45 18.34 0.16
N ASP A 205 9.60 19.02 0.14
CA ASP A 205 10.78 18.58 0.87
C ASP A 205 10.69 18.83 2.38
N ASN A 206 10.05 19.93 2.78
CA ASN A 206 9.84 20.31 4.18
C ASN A 206 8.34 20.27 4.51
N PRO A 207 7.71 19.08 4.65
CA PRO A 207 6.30 18.98 4.99
C PRO A 207 6.04 19.61 6.37
N LEU A 208 4.94 20.35 6.46
CA LEU A 208 4.41 20.84 7.72
C LEU A 208 3.59 19.71 8.34
N LEU A 209 4.06 19.18 9.47
CA LEU A 209 3.43 18.06 10.16
C LEU A 209 2.59 18.55 11.34
N VAL A 210 1.50 17.84 11.61
CA VAL A 210 0.68 17.95 12.82
C VAL A 210 0.98 16.80 13.80
N GLU A 211 0.31 16.79 14.95
CA GLU A 211 0.55 15.79 16.00
C GLU A 211 0.15 14.37 15.56
N GLU A 212 -0.85 14.27 14.70
CA GLU A 212 -1.41 13.01 14.18
C GLU A 212 -0.67 12.47 12.94
N ASP A 213 0.32 13.18 12.41
CA ASP A 213 1.13 12.70 11.29
C ASP A 213 2.10 11.58 11.72
N GLY A 214 2.33 10.63 10.80
CA GLY A 214 3.36 9.61 10.99
C GLY A 214 4.78 10.17 10.84
N ALA A 215 5.77 9.28 10.98
CA ALA A 215 7.18 9.64 11.03
C ALA A 215 7.82 9.90 9.64
N VAL A 216 7.28 10.86 8.89
CA VAL A 216 7.69 11.18 7.51
C VAL A 216 9.19 11.47 7.40
N TYR A 217 9.77 12.25 8.32
CA TYR A 217 11.19 12.58 8.27
C TYR A 217 12.09 11.37 8.55
N GLN A 218 11.69 10.48 9.44
CA GLN A 218 12.43 9.25 9.76
C GLN A 218 12.33 8.25 8.60
N LEU A 219 11.16 8.13 7.97
CA LEU A 219 10.98 7.35 6.74
C LEU A 219 11.88 7.88 5.62
N ARG A 220 11.89 9.19 5.39
CA ARG A 220 12.75 9.80 4.36
C ARG A 220 14.24 9.63 4.68
N ARG A 221 14.62 9.70 5.95
CA ARG A 221 15.99 9.40 6.39
C ARG A 221 16.36 7.94 6.15
N TRP A 222 15.45 7.00 6.41
CA TRP A 222 15.63 5.60 6.05
C TRP A 222 15.77 5.44 4.53
N TYR A 223 14.93 6.12 3.74
CA TYR A 223 14.94 6.01 2.27
C TYR A 223 16.21 6.60 1.63
N GLU A 224 16.83 7.60 2.25
CA GLU A 224 18.06 8.22 1.78
C GLU A 224 19.23 7.22 1.66
N GLN A 225 19.21 6.11 2.42
CA GLN A 225 20.26 5.09 2.35
C GLN A 225 20.44 4.51 0.94
N PHE A 226 19.40 4.55 0.10
CA PHE A 226 19.41 4.01 -1.26
C PHE A 226 19.93 5.01 -2.31
N TYR A 227 20.29 6.22 -1.88
CA TYR A 227 20.72 7.33 -2.74
C TYR A 227 22.11 7.87 -2.37
N VAL A 228 22.83 7.16 -1.50
CA VAL A 228 24.22 7.40 -1.13
C VAL A 228 25.04 6.14 -1.38
N ASP A 229 26.36 6.29 -1.52
CA ASP A 229 27.28 5.15 -1.58
C ASP A 229 27.13 4.30 -0.30
N VAL A 230 27.31 2.98 -0.39
CA VAL A 230 27.14 2.05 0.75
C VAL A 230 28.02 2.45 1.94
N ALA A 231 29.22 2.97 1.68
CA ALA A 231 30.16 3.43 2.72
C ALA A 231 29.68 4.67 3.49
N ASP A 232 28.74 5.44 2.92
CA ASP A 232 28.20 6.68 3.49
C ASP A 232 26.84 6.47 4.20
N ILE A 233 26.32 5.25 4.23
CA ILE A 233 25.13 4.89 5.00
C ILE A 233 25.39 5.13 6.49
N LYS A 234 24.59 6.00 7.09
CA LYS A 234 24.74 6.38 8.50
C LYS A 234 23.88 5.47 9.40
N PRO A 235 24.29 5.23 10.67
CA PRO A 235 23.53 4.40 11.60
C PRO A 235 22.05 4.82 11.70
N GLU A 236 21.76 6.12 11.77
CA GLU A 236 20.39 6.62 11.91
C GLU A 236 19.46 6.37 10.69
N MET A 237 20.02 5.89 9.58
CA MET A 237 19.26 5.47 8.39
C MET A 237 18.80 4.00 8.48
N VAL A 238 19.49 3.17 9.27
CA VAL A 238 19.32 1.71 9.30
C VAL A 238 19.02 1.15 10.69
N GLU A 239 19.32 1.89 11.75
CA GLU A 239 18.94 1.52 13.12
C GLU A 239 17.42 1.41 13.25
N ARG A 240 16.96 0.45 14.06
CA ARG A 240 15.54 0.24 14.30
C ARG A 240 14.89 1.51 14.84
N PHE A 241 13.94 2.03 14.09
CA PHE A 241 13.01 3.08 14.50
C PHE A 241 11.60 2.51 14.53
N GLU A 242 10.84 2.83 15.56
CA GLU A 242 9.47 2.35 15.75
C GLU A 242 8.61 3.47 16.33
N ILE A 243 7.41 3.64 15.76
CA ILE A 243 6.43 4.60 16.25
C ILE A 243 5.02 4.05 16.04
N GLU A 244 4.18 4.20 17.05
CA GLU A 244 2.74 3.96 16.96
C GLU A 244 2.04 5.31 17.07
N VAL A 245 1.11 5.58 16.15
CA VAL A 245 0.34 6.82 16.13
C VAL A 245 -0.91 6.63 16.98
N ASP A 246 -1.18 7.55 17.93
CA ASP A 246 -2.44 7.53 18.68
C ASP A 246 -3.59 7.98 17.77
N THR A 247 -4.39 7.00 17.32
CA THR A 247 -5.50 7.22 16.39
C THR A 247 -6.78 7.69 17.07
N LYS A 248 -6.85 7.78 18.41
CA LYS A 248 -8.10 8.04 19.15
C LYS A 248 -8.72 9.37 18.77
N ARG A 249 -7.92 10.44 18.82
CA ARG A 249 -8.41 11.80 18.53
C ARG A 249 -8.90 11.95 17.10
N ALA A 250 -8.17 11.36 16.15
CA ALA A 250 -8.57 11.35 14.75
C ALA A 250 -9.90 10.59 14.56
N ASN A 251 -10.03 9.41 15.19
CA ASN A 251 -11.27 8.63 15.14
C ASN A 251 -12.45 9.32 15.82
N GLU A 252 -12.27 10.06 16.91
CA GLU A 252 -13.37 10.87 17.51
C GLU A 252 -13.93 11.87 16.50
N PHE A 253 -13.05 12.58 15.78
CA PHE A 253 -13.45 13.54 14.74
C PHE A 253 -14.12 12.84 13.55
N TRP A 254 -13.51 11.78 13.03
CA TRP A 254 -14.00 11.05 11.87
C TRP A 254 -15.34 10.36 12.13
N ASN A 255 -15.54 9.74 13.29
CA ASN A 255 -16.83 9.15 13.64
C ASN A 255 -17.94 10.22 13.72
N ALA A 256 -17.65 11.41 14.26
CA ALA A 256 -18.61 12.51 14.27
C ALA A 256 -18.96 13.00 12.84
N GLU A 257 -17.97 13.01 11.93
CA GLU A 257 -18.20 13.32 10.51
C GLU A 257 -19.07 12.26 9.83
N VAL A 258 -18.76 10.98 10.02
CA VAL A 258 -19.53 9.84 9.50
C VAL A 258 -20.98 9.89 10.01
N GLU A 259 -21.19 10.11 11.31
CA GLU A 259 -22.54 10.24 11.87
C GLU A 259 -23.33 11.40 11.25
N LYS A 260 -22.67 12.54 11.00
CA LYS A 260 -23.30 13.69 10.36
C LYS A 260 -23.70 13.36 8.93
N ASN A 261 -22.86 12.63 8.19
CA ASN A 261 -23.15 12.21 6.82
C ASN A 261 -24.36 11.26 6.78
N LEU A 262 -24.43 10.28 7.68
CA LEU A 262 -25.57 9.37 7.79
C LEU A 262 -26.88 10.11 8.08
N LYS A 263 -26.89 11.02 9.07
CA LYS A 263 -28.07 11.84 9.40
C LYS A 263 -28.52 12.70 8.21
N SER A 264 -27.59 13.20 7.41
CA SER A 264 -27.93 14.01 6.23
C SER A 264 -28.60 13.20 5.12
N ARG A 265 -28.27 11.90 4.98
CA ARG A 265 -28.89 10.98 4.02
C ARG A 265 -30.30 10.60 4.43
N GLU A 266 -30.53 10.33 5.71
CA GLU A 266 -31.88 10.07 6.24
C GLU A 266 -32.83 11.24 5.96
N VAL A 267 -32.36 12.47 6.13
CA VAL A 267 -33.16 13.68 5.84
C VAL A 267 -33.40 13.85 4.33
N SER A 268 -32.47 13.48 3.46
CA SER A 268 -32.69 13.56 2.00
C SER A 268 -33.65 12.51 1.47
N ASP A 269 -33.65 11.31 2.05
CA ASP A 269 -34.57 10.23 1.68
C ASP A 269 -36.01 10.48 2.17
N ASP A 270 -36.16 11.30 3.22
CA ASP A 270 -37.46 11.74 3.76
C ASP A 270 -38.10 12.92 2.99
N VAL A 271 -37.42 13.52 2.00
CA VAL A 271 -38.03 14.51 1.10
C VAL A 271 -38.68 13.75 -0.07
N PRO A 272 -40.02 13.71 -0.19
CA PRO A 272 -40.67 13.04 -1.31
C PRO A 272 -40.16 13.67 -2.60
N ALA A 273 -39.77 12.84 -3.58
CA ALA A 273 -39.47 13.29 -4.93
C ALA A 273 -40.69 14.07 -5.47
N GLU A 274 -40.66 15.40 -5.41
CA GLU A 274 -41.65 16.22 -6.07
C GLU A 274 -41.55 15.92 -7.56
N GLN A 275 -42.66 15.42 -8.09
CA GLN A 275 -42.86 15.07 -9.48
C GLN A 275 -42.52 16.26 -10.39
N HIS A 276 -41.52 16.08 -11.24
CA HIS A 276 -41.33 16.88 -12.46
C HIS A 276 -41.46 15.98 -13.68
#